data_AF-N1UVK6-F1
#
_entry.id   AF-N1UVK6-F1
#
_cell.length_a   1.000
_cell.length_b   1.000
_cell.length_c   1.000
_cell.angle_alpha   90.00
_cell.angle_beta   90.00
_cell.angle_gamma   90.00
#
_symmetry.space_group_name_H-M   'P 1'
#
loop_
_entity.id
_entity.type
_entity.pdbx_description
1 polymer ?
#
loop_
_entity_poly.entity_id
_entity_poly.type
_entity_poly.pdbx_seq_one_letter_code
_entity_poly.pdbx_strand_id
1 'polypeptide(L)'
;MVELVLLVLAAASVGAIGWAIDRNRQAYGVMLLPAVGIAASVLLWFVLMAAGLGSEPGIHFLSWLLPMVFSIPAVWLTAWFLGRRRTAADLERLDAALGS
;
A
#
# COMPACT_ATOMS: atom_id res chain seq x y z
N MET A 1 7.64 16.21 -13.26
CA MET A 1 8.58 15.06 -13.24
C MET A 1 9.09 14.77 -11.83
N VAL A 2 9.70 15.73 -11.12
CA VAL A 2 10.21 15.53 -9.74
C VAL A 2 9.11 15.07 -8.76
N GLU A 3 7.91 15.64 -8.85
CA GLU A 3 6.77 15.31 -7.99
C GLU A 3 6.39 13.82 -8.03
N LEU A 4 6.30 13.24 -9.23
CA LEU A 4 6.00 11.82 -9.41
C LEU A 4 7.09 10.93 -8.81
N VAL A 5 8.36 11.31 -8.95
CA VAL A 5 9.48 10.56 -8.35
C VAL A 5 9.38 10.58 -6.83
N LEU A 6 9.12 11.75 -6.24
CA LEU A 6 8.94 11.88 -4.79
C LEU A 6 7.73 11.09 -4.30
N LEU A 7 6.62 11.12 -5.03
CA LEU A 7 5.41 10.37 -4.72
C LEU A 7 5.70 8.86 -4.70
N VAL A 8 6.36 8.35 -5.74
CA VAL A 8 6.72 6.93 -5.83
C VAL A 8 7.67 6.53 -4.71
N LEU A 9 8.70 7.32 -4.43
CA LEU A 9 9.66 7.04 -3.36
C LEU A 9 9.02 7.07 -1.97
N ALA A 10 8.14 8.04 -1.72
CA ALA A 10 7.40 8.13 -0.46
C ALA A 10 6.49 6.91 -0.27
N ALA A 11 5.70 6.58 -1.29
CA ALA A 11 4.79 5.43 -1.25
C ALA A 11 5.54 4.09 -1.13
N ALA A 12 6.66 3.94 -1.84
CA ALA A 12 7.53 2.78 -1.73
C ALA A 12 8.11 2.64 -0.31
N SER A 13 8.55 3.75 0.29
CA SER A 13 9.08 3.78 1.64
C SER A 13 8.02 3.38 2.66
N VAL A 14 6.80 3.91 2.54
CA VAL A 14 5.66 3.53 3.40
C VAL A 14 5.36 2.04 3.27
N GLY A 15 5.31 1.50 2.06
CA GLY A 15 5.08 0.07 1.84
C GLY A 15 6.22 -0.83 2.36
N ALA A 16 7.47 -0.38 2.22
CA ALA A 16 8.63 -1.10 2.74
C ALA A 16 8.67 -1.11 4.27
N ILE A 17 8.38 0.03 4.90
CA ILE A 17 8.24 0.13 6.37
C ILE A 17 7.08 -0.76 6.83
N GLY A 18 5.92 -0.69 6.15
CA GLY A 18 4.76 -1.51 6.46
C GLY A 18 5.07 -3.00 6.42
N TRP A 19 5.84 -3.46 5.43
CA TRP A 19 6.32 -4.85 5.36
C TRP A 19 7.30 -5.16 6.48
N ALA A 20 8.25 -4.27 6.76
CA ALA A 20 9.27 -4.48 7.78
C ALA A 20 8.64 -4.67 9.19
N ILE A 21 7.56 -3.95 9.49
CA ILE A 21 6.88 -4.03 10.80
C ILE A 21 5.78 -5.09 10.88
N ASP A 22 5.32 -5.67 9.75
CA ASP A 22 4.29 -6.70 9.79
C ASP A 22 4.82 -8.01 10.37
N ARG A 23 4.10 -8.56 11.35
CA ARG A 23 4.39 -9.86 11.96
C ARG A 23 4.24 -11.02 10.97
N ASN A 24 3.35 -10.87 9.98
CA ASN A 24 3.06 -11.89 8.97
C ASN A 24 3.90 -11.71 7.69
N ARG A 25 4.95 -10.88 7.73
CA ARG A 25 5.79 -10.54 6.56
C ARG A 25 6.44 -11.75 5.88
N GLN A 26 6.62 -12.87 6.57
CA GLN A 26 7.16 -14.11 5.99
C GLN A 26 6.15 -14.81 5.08
N ALA A 27 4.86 -14.54 5.27
CA ALA A 27 3.83 -15.19 4.48
C ALA A 27 3.73 -14.60 3.06
N TYR A 28 4.32 -13.43 2.79
CA TYR A 28 4.26 -12.76 1.49
C TYR A 28 5.54 -12.01 1.11
N GLY A 29 5.73 -11.80 -0.19
CA GLY A 29 6.98 -11.22 -0.71
C GLY A 29 7.22 -9.78 -0.26
N VAL A 30 8.51 -9.45 -0.05
CA VAL A 30 9.00 -8.12 0.36
C VAL A 30 8.53 -6.97 -0.52
N MET A 31 8.28 -7.25 -1.80
CA MET A 31 7.84 -6.27 -2.80
C MET A 31 6.33 -5.99 -2.77
N LEU A 32 5.52 -6.80 -2.08
CA LEU A 32 4.07 -6.72 -2.20
C LEU A 32 3.51 -5.41 -1.63
N LEU A 33 3.84 -5.06 -0.39
CA LEU A 33 3.37 -3.82 0.22
C LEU A 33 3.98 -2.55 -0.42
N PRO A 34 5.28 -2.50 -0.76
CA PRO A 34 5.83 -1.42 -1.59
C PRO A 34 5.06 -1.21 -2.89
N ALA A 35 4.81 -2.29 -3.64
CA ALA A 35 4.10 -2.20 -4.92
C ALA A 35 2.66 -1.71 -4.75
N VAL A 36 1.97 -2.17 -3.70
CA VAL A 36 0.62 -1.73 -3.38
C VAL A 36 0.58 -0.25 -2.98
N GLY A 37 1.52 0.20 -2.15
CA GLY A 37 1.65 1.61 -1.79
C GLY A 37 1.84 2.49 -3.02
N ILE A 38 2.79 2.13 -3.90
CA ILE A 38 3.04 2.84 -5.15
C ILE A 38 1.79 2.85 -6.04
N ALA A 39 1.17 1.68 -6.26
CA ALA A 39 0.00 1.55 -7.13
C ALA A 39 -1.17 2.40 -6.61
N ALA A 40 -1.46 2.35 -5.31
CA ALA A 40 -2.53 3.13 -4.70
C ALA A 40 -2.31 4.64 -4.84
N SER A 41 -1.07 5.12 -4.57
CA SER A 41 -0.73 6.54 -4.72
C SER A 41 -0.78 6.97 -6.18
N VAL A 42 -0.21 6.20 -7.11
CA VAL A 42 -0.20 6.55 -8.54
C VAL A 42 -1.62 6.57 -9.10
N LEU A 43 -2.46 5.59 -8.74
CA LEU A 43 -3.87 5.56 -9.17
C LEU A 43 -4.63 6.78 -8.65
N LEU A 44 -4.48 7.13 -7.37
CA LEU A 44 -5.14 8.31 -6.81
C LEU A 44 -4.65 9.60 -7.48
N TRP A 45 -3.34 9.72 -7.71
CA TRP A 45 -2.77 10.87 -8.42
C TRP A 45 -3.37 11.04 -9.82
N PHE A 46 -3.51 9.94 -10.58
CA PHE A 46 -4.17 9.98 -11.88
C PHE A 46 -5.63 10.47 -11.79
N VAL A 47 -6.38 10.00 -10.80
CA VAL A 47 -7.77 10.45 -10.56
C VAL A 47 -7.83 11.94 -10.23
N LEU A 48 -6.94 12.44 -9.38
CA LEU A 48 -6.89 13.87 -9.02
C LEU A 48 -6.50 14.76 -10.21
N MET A 49 -5.55 14.30 -11.03
CA MET A 49 -5.18 14.99 -12.27
C MET A 49 -6.33 15.02 -13.28
N ALA A 50 -7.03 13.90 -13.45
CA ALA A 50 -8.21 13.82 -14.33
C ALA A 50 -9.37 14.71 -13.83
N ALA A 51 -9.48 14.93 -12.52
CA ALA A 51 -10.44 15.83 -11.92
C ALA A 51 -10.04 17.32 -11.99
N GLY A 52 -8.87 17.66 -12.55
CA GLY A 52 -8.41 19.04 -12.75
C GLY A 52 -7.69 19.68 -11.55
N LEU A 53 -7.53 18.94 -10.43
CA LEU A 53 -6.90 19.48 -9.22
C LEU A 53 -5.41 19.81 -9.39
N GLY A 54 -4.76 19.29 -10.44
CA GLY A 54 -3.36 19.59 -10.73
C GLY A 54 -3.09 21.02 -11.21
N SER A 55 -4.13 21.78 -11.58
CA SER A 55 -3.98 23.12 -12.16
C SER A 55 -4.75 24.21 -11.42
N GLU A 56 -5.57 23.84 -10.42
CA GLU A 56 -6.31 24.82 -9.63
C GLU A 56 -5.42 25.53 -8.59
N PRO A 57 -5.29 26.86 -8.67
CA PRO A 57 -4.60 27.65 -7.65
C PRO A 57 -5.28 27.47 -6.29
N GLY A 58 -4.49 27.26 -5.24
CA GLY A 58 -4.99 27.09 -3.87
C GLY A 58 -5.22 25.64 -3.43
N ILE A 59 -5.63 24.73 -4.32
CA ILE A 59 -5.82 23.30 -3.97
C ILE A 59 -4.83 22.34 -4.65
N HIS A 60 -3.94 22.83 -5.53
CA HIS A 60 -2.92 22.01 -6.19
C HIS A 60 -2.08 21.15 -5.23
N PHE A 61 -1.93 21.55 -3.97
CA PHE A 61 -1.16 20.75 -3.01
C PHE A 61 -1.79 19.39 -2.71
N LEU A 62 -3.12 19.26 -2.85
CA LEU A 62 -3.82 17.98 -2.72
C LEU A 62 -3.39 16.99 -3.79
N SER A 63 -3.03 17.45 -5.00
CA SER A 63 -2.70 16.54 -6.10
C SER A 63 -1.45 15.71 -5.81
N TRP A 64 -0.54 16.18 -4.95
CA TRP A 64 0.68 15.45 -4.60
C TRP A 64 0.71 14.90 -3.17
N LEU A 65 0.18 15.65 -2.20
CA LEU A 65 0.21 15.24 -0.80
C LEU A 65 -0.84 14.16 -0.50
N LEU A 66 -2.04 14.28 -1.05
CA LEU A 66 -3.13 13.34 -0.78
C LEU A 66 -2.80 11.92 -1.27
N PRO A 67 -2.25 11.72 -2.49
CA PRO A 67 -1.73 10.43 -2.92
C PRO A 67 -0.67 9.83 -1.98
N MET A 68 0.27 10.63 -1.48
CA MET A 68 1.30 10.14 -0.56
C MET A 68 0.69 9.64 0.74
N VAL A 69 -0.19 10.43 1.36
CA VAL A 69 -0.87 10.05 2.61
C VAL A 69 -1.77 8.83 2.41
N PHE A 70 -2.40 8.70 1.25
CA PHE A 70 -3.27 7.57 0.91
C PHE A 70 -2.52 6.22 0.83
N SER A 71 -1.21 6.22 0.62
CA SER A 71 -0.41 4.98 0.68
C SER A 71 -0.48 4.28 2.04
N ILE A 72 -0.59 5.04 3.13
CA ILE A 72 -0.61 4.51 4.50
C ILE A 72 -1.82 3.58 4.73
N PRO A 73 -3.07 4.04 4.58
CA PRO A 73 -4.23 3.16 4.74
C PRO A 73 -4.25 2.04 3.70
N ALA A 74 -3.78 2.27 2.46
CA ALA A 74 -3.71 1.22 1.44
C ALA A 74 -2.78 0.06 1.85
N VAL A 75 -1.57 0.39 2.32
CA VAL A 75 -0.59 -0.59 2.82
C VAL A 75 -1.14 -1.30 4.06
N TRP A 76 -1.70 -0.55 5.02
CA TRP A 76 -2.22 -1.12 6.26
C TRP A 76 -3.40 -2.07 6.03
N LEU A 77 -4.38 -1.67 5.21
CA LEU A 77 -5.52 -2.52 4.85
C LEU A 77 -5.08 -3.79 4.14
N THR A 78 -4.08 -3.68 3.26
CA THR A 78 -3.52 -4.82 2.53
C THR A 78 -2.83 -5.80 3.47
N ALA A 79 -1.97 -5.30 4.36
CA ALA A 79 -1.29 -6.12 5.36
C ALA A 79 -2.30 -6.84 6.27
N TRP A 80 -3.32 -6.12 6.76
CA TRP A 80 -4.37 -6.68 7.60
C TRP A 80 -5.21 -7.75 6.89
N PHE A 81 -5.57 -7.52 5.63
CA PHE A 81 -6.35 -8.45 4.84
C PHE A 81 -5.57 -9.72 4.49
N LEU A 82 -4.31 -9.58 4.07
CA LEU A 82 -3.44 -10.71 3.78
C LEU A 82 -3.07 -11.50 5.04
N GLY A 83 -2.80 -10.81 6.15
CA GLY A 83 -2.52 -11.41 7.43
C GLY A 83 -3.63 -12.38 7.85
N ARG A 84 -4.88 -11.91 7.87
CA ARG A 84 -6.04 -12.76 8.26
C ARG A 84 -6.24 -13.97 7.35
N ARG A 85 -6.11 -13.79 6.03
CA ARG A 85 -6.30 -14.91 5.08
C ARG A 85 -5.23 -15.96 5.22
N ARG A 86 -3.99 -15.55 5.46
CA ARG A 86 -2.86 -16.47 5.56
C ARG A 86 -2.80 -17.18 6.90
N THR A 87 -3.15 -16.51 8.00
CA THR A 87 -3.32 -17.18 9.29
C THR A 87 -4.42 -18.24 9.25
N ALA A 88 -5.51 -18.00 8.51
CA ALA A 88 -6.56 -19.00 8.32
C ALA A 88 -6.06 -20.21 7.52
N ALA A 89 -5.32 -19.98 6.42
CA ALA A 89 -4.74 -21.04 5.62
C ALA A 89 -3.68 -21.87 6.38
N ASP A 90 -2.91 -21.23 7.26
CA ASP A 90 -1.91 -21.94 8.07
C ASP A 90 -2.56 -22.79 9.17
N LEU A 91 -3.67 -22.33 9.75
CA LEU A 91 -4.48 -23.14 10.68
C LEU A 91 -5.11 -24.34 9.96
N GLU A 92 -5.66 -24.16 8.77
CA GLU A 92 -6.23 -25.25 7.97
C GLU A 92 -5.19 -26.33 7.64
N ARG A 93 -3.95 -25.92 7.34
CA ARG A 93 -2.84 -26.86 7.13
C ARG A 93 -2.41 -27.57 8.40
N LEU A 94 -2.45 -26.89 9.55
CA LEU A 94 -2.14 -27.50 10.85
C LEU A 94 -3.20 -28.55 11.22
N ASP A 95 -4.49 -28.23 11.06
CA ASP A 95 -5.58 -29.20 11.29
C ASP A 95 -5.44 -30.41 10.36
N ALA A 96 -5.18 -30.19 9.07
CA ALA A 96 -4.96 -31.27 8.11
C ALA A 96 -3.74 -32.13 8.44
N ALA A 97 -2.66 -31.55 8.99
CA ALA A 97 -1.47 -32.27 9.40
C ALA A 97 -1.62 -33.00 10.75
N LEU A 98 -2.45 -32.47 11.65
CA LEU A 98 -2.72 -33.04 12.97
C LEU A 98 -3.87 -34.06 12.96
N GLY A 99 -4.64 -34.15 11.87
CA GLY A 99 -5.62 -35.22 11.65
C GLY A 99 -6.83 -35.17 12.59
N SER A 100 -7.24 -33.97 13.02
CA SER A 100 -8.49 -33.74 13.76
C SER A 100 -9.71 -33.66 12.83
#